data_AF-A0A969HNH0-F1
#
_entry.id   AF-A0A969HNH0-F1
#
_cell.length_a   1.000
_cell.length_b   1.000
_cell.length_c   1.000
_cell.angle_alpha   90.00
_cell.angle_beta   90.00
_cell.angle_gamma   90.00
#
_symmetry.space_group_name_H-M   'P 1'
#
loop_
_entity.id
_entity.type
_entity.pdbx_description
1 polymer ?
#
loop_
_entity_poly.entity_id
_entity_poly.type
_entity_poly.pdbx_seq_one_letter_code
_entity_poly.pdbx_strand_id
1 'polypeptide(L)' 'MFEQDHENYQWIVFDSVLVENAKYLFKKYGLNSLKTLDALQRSAALKVKDDVEVFITNDEFLRKLFKDEGLNIKF' A
#
# COMPACT_ATOMS: atom_id res chain seq x y z
N MET A 1 -15.01 -0.84 -17.67
CA MET A 1 -14.02 -1.65 -18.42
C MET A 1 -12.68 -1.03 -18.05
N PHE A 2 -11.66 -1.81 -17.69
CA PHE A 2 -10.45 -1.30 -17.04
C PHE A 2 -9.81 -0.11 -17.79
N GLU A 3 -9.82 -0.16 -19.12
CA GLU A 3 -9.29 0.83 -20.06
C GLU A 3 -10.04 2.17 -20.02
N GLN A 4 -11.28 2.21 -19.55
CA GLN A 4 -12.01 3.48 -19.34
C GLN A 4 -11.87 3.94 -17.89
N ASP A 5 -11.87 2.99 -16.96
CA ASP A 5 -11.83 3.30 -15.54
C ASP A 5 -10.49 3.94 -15.15
N HIS A 6 -9.38 3.50 -15.76
CA HIS A 6 -8.04 3.99 -15.43
C HIS A 6 -7.81 5.49 -15.60
N GLU A 7 -8.62 6.18 -16.42
CA GLU A 7 -8.49 7.62 -16.65
C GLU A 7 -8.95 8.43 -15.43
N ASN A 8 -9.76 7.82 -14.56
CA ASN A 8 -10.28 8.43 -13.34
C ASN A 8 -9.35 8.26 -12.13
N TYR A 9 -8.19 7.60 -12.30
CA TYR A 9 -7.26 7.31 -11.21
C TYR A 9 -5.89 7.93 -11.47
N GLN A 10 -5.27 8.42 -10.40
CA GLN A 10 -3.86 8.78 -10.41
C GLN A 10 -3.02 7.56 -10.00
N TRP A 11 -2.06 7.20 -10.84
CA TRP A 11 -1.15 6.10 -10.58
C TRP A 11 -0.02 6.53 -9.63
N ILE A 12 0.22 5.73 -8.58
CA ILE A 12 1.40 5.90 -7.75
C ILE A 12 2.62 5.43 -8.55
N VAL A 13 3.57 6.35 -8.78
CA VAL A 13 4.79 6.05 -9.52
C VAL A 13 5.61 4.99 -8.80
N PHE A 14 5.92 3.91 -9.51
CA PHE A 14 6.79 2.84 -9.07
C PHE A 14 8.25 3.25 -9.25
N ASP A 15 8.91 3.65 -8.15
CA ASP A 15 10.29 4.10 -8.14
C ASP A 15 11.17 3.29 -7.17
N SER A 16 12.48 3.55 -7.21
CA SER A 16 13.45 2.87 -6.36
C SER A 16 13.16 3.06 -4.88
N VAL A 17 12.67 4.22 -4.46
CA VAL A 17 12.30 4.51 -3.07
C VAL A 17 11.18 3.57 -2.61
N LEU A 18 10.13 3.42 -3.42
CA LEU A 18 9.03 2.51 -3.13
C LEU A 18 9.53 1.07 -3.00
N VAL A 19 10.39 0.63 -3.92
CA VAL A 19 10.97 -0.72 -3.93
C VAL A 19 11.85 -0.98 -2.72
N GLU A 20 12.75 -0.06 -2.37
CA GLU A 20 13.65 -0.22 -1.22
C GLU A 20 12.88 -0.24 0.10
N ASN A 21 11.86 0.61 0.24
CA ASN A 21 10.99 0.57 1.41
C ASN A 21 10.19 -0.73 1.48
N ALA A 22 9.68 -1.25 0.35
CA ALA A 22 9.01 -2.55 0.33
C ALA A 22 9.95 -3.70 0.70
N LYS A 23 11.21 -3.70 0.24
CA LYS A 23 12.23 -4.68 0.66
C LYS A 23 12.49 -4.60 2.17
N TYR A 24 12.58 -3.40 2.72
CA TYR A 24 12.73 -3.19 4.16
C TYR A 24 11.54 -3.77 4.95
N LEU A 25 10.31 -3.47 4.52
CA LEU A 25 9.08 -3.99 5.12
C LEU A 25 9.01 -5.52 5.02
N PHE A 26 9.33 -6.08 3.86
CA PHE A 26 9.35 -7.53 3.65
C PHE A 26 10.39 -8.21 4.55
N LYS A 27 11.58 -7.63 4.70
CA LYS A 27 12.58 -8.17 5.63
C LYS A 27 12.09 -8.15 7.08
N LYS A 28 11.33 -7.13 7.46
CA LYS A 28 10.83 -6.94 8.83
C LYS A 28 9.62 -7.82 9.17
N TYR A 29 8.71 -8.02 8.22
CA TYR A 29 7.41 -8.66 8.46
C TYR A 29 7.15 -9.90 7.59
N GLY A 30 8.07 -10.28 6.70
CA GLY A 30 7.91 -11.42 5.79
C GLY A 30 7.76 -12.76 6.52
N LEU A 31 8.38 -12.90 7.70
CA LEU A 31 8.17 -14.05 8.58
C LEU A 31 6.76 -14.09 9.21
N ASN A 32 6.05 -12.96 9.23
CA ASN A 32 4.67 -12.82 9.68
C ASN A 32 3.68 -12.86 8.51
N SER A 33 4.01 -13.60 7.46
CA SER A 33 3.17 -13.82 6.28
C SER A 33 2.95 -12.58 5.39
N LEU A 34 3.73 -11.50 5.57
CA LEU A 34 3.71 -10.38 4.64
C LEU A 34 4.20 -10.84 3.27
N LYS A 35 3.31 -10.81 2.26
CA LYS A 35 3.71 -11.12 0.88
C LYS A 35 4.42 -9.93 0.26
N THR A 36 5.16 -10.19 -0.81
CA THR A 36 5.90 -9.15 -1.55
C THR A 36 4.98 -8.07 -2.11
N LEU A 37 3.79 -8.44 -2.61
CA LEU A 37 2.79 -7.49 -3.10
C LEU A 37 2.24 -6.61 -1.97
N ASP A 38 1.90 -7.19 -0.83
CA ASP A 38 1.42 -6.45 0.34
C ASP A 38 2.48 -5.45 0.84
N ALA A 39 3.76 -5.83 0.79
CA ALA A 39 4.87 -4.95 1.13
C ALA A 39 4.97 -3.75 0.17
N LEU A 40 4.76 -3.97 -1.13
CA LEU A 40 4.71 -2.91 -2.14
C LEU A 40 3.49 -1.99 -1.95
N GLN A 41 2.30 -2.57 -1.77
CA GLN A 41 1.07 -1.81 -1.53
C GLN A 41 1.16 -0.98 -0.25
N ARG A 42 1.76 -1.52 0.81
CA ARG A 42 2.04 -0.79 2.05
C ARG A 42 3.07 0.32 1.85
N SER A 43 4.15 0.04 1.13
CA SER A 43 5.14 1.07 0.79
C SER A 43 4.49 2.22 0.01
N ALA A 44 3.63 1.91 -0.96
CA ALA A 44 2.87 2.89 -1.72
C ALA A 44 1.93 3.71 -0.83
N ALA A 45 1.20 3.07 0.08
CA ALA A 45 0.28 3.75 1.00
C ALA A 45 1.02 4.74 1.93
N LEU A 46 2.16 4.33 2.47
CA LEU A 46 3.01 5.19 3.31
C LEU A 46 3.59 6.38 2.53
N LYS A 47 3.89 6.21 1.24
CA LYS A 47 4.44 7.27 0.39
C LYS A 47 3.45 8.42 0.17
N VAL A 48 2.16 8.13 0.09
CA VAL A 48 1.09 9.11 -0.20
C VAL A 48 0.22 9.44 1.01
N LYS A 49 0.62 9.00 2.21
CA LYS A 49 -0.17 9.13 3.44
C LYS A 49 -0.57 10.57 3.79
N ASP A 50 0.25 11.53 3.40
CA ASP A 50 0.02 12.95 3.68
C ASP A 50 -0.80 13.62 2.57
N ASP A 51 -0.99 12.95 1.43
CA ASP A 51 -1.69 13.44 0.24
C ASP A 51 -3.09 12.81 0.07
N VAL A 52 -3.43 11.79 0.86
CA VAL A 52 -4.65 10.99 0.71
C VAL A 52 -5.38 10.87 2.05
N GLU A 53 -6.68 11.15 2.04
CA GLU A 53 -7.51 11.13 3.25
C GLU A 53 -7.92 9.73 3.69
N VAL A 54 -8.04 8.79 2.76
CA VAL A 54 -8.65 7.47 2.99
C VAL A 54 -7.94 6.39 2.18
N PHE A 55 -7.63 5.28 2.87
CA PHE A 55 -7.12 4.05 2.28
C PHE A 55 -8.23 3.00 2.19
N ILE A 56 -8.34 2.34 1.03
CA ILE A 56 -9.36 1.31 0.78
C ILE A 56 -8.66 0.02 0.39
N THR A 57 -9.04 -1.08 1.04
CA THR A 57 -8.62 -2.43 0.66
C THR A 57 -9.64 -3.45 1.16
N ASN A 58 -9.89 -4.48 0.34
CA ASN A 58 -10.66 -5.66 0.73
C ASN A 58 -9.79 -6.76 1.34
N ASP A 59 -8.47 -6.61 1.31
CA ASP A 59 -7.55 -7.53 1.97
C ASP A 59 -7.48 -7.22 3.48
N GLU A 60 -7.92 -8.17 4.31
CA GLU A 60 -7.98 -8.02 5.77
C GLU A 60 -6.59 -7.85 6.41
N PHE A 61 -5.58 -8.49 5.85
CA PHE A 61 -4.22 -8.42 6.36
C PHE A 61 -3.61 -7.06 6.05
N LEU A 62 -3.72 -6.59 4.80
CA LEU A 62 -3.28 -5.25 4.43
C LEU A 62 -4.02 -4.17 5.21
N ARG A 63 -5.33 -4.36 5.45
CA ARG A 63 -6.13 -3.48 6.30
C ARG A 63 -5.56 -3.39 7.72
N LYS A 64 -5.16 -4.52 8.31
CA LYS A 64 -4.52 -4.52 9.64
C LYS A 64 -3.22 -3.74 9.61
N LEU A 65 -2.37 -3.95 8.61
CA LEU A 65 -1.10 -3.22 8.49
C LEU A 65 -1.29 -1.71 8.34
N PHE A 66 -2.31 -1.28 7.60
CA PHE A 66 -2.66 0.14 7.47
C PHE A 66 -3.08 0.73 8.82
N LYS A 67 -3.87 0.00 9.63
CA LYS A 67 -4.23 0.43 10.99
C LYS A 67 -3.01 0.54 11.90
N ASP A 68 -2.09 -0.42 11.83
CA ASP A 68 -0.86 -0.42 12.63
C ASP A 68 0.04 0.79 12.31
N GLU A 69 -0.05 1.34 11.10
CA GLU A 69 0.64 2.56 10.64
C GLU A 69 -0.14 3.86 10.90
N GLY A 70 -1.34 3.77 11.50
CA GLY A 70 -2.19 4.93 11.78
C GLY A 70 -2.87 5.52 10.53
N LEU A 71 -2.96 4.77 9.43
CA LEU A 71 -3.64 5.22 8.22
C LEU A 71 -5.17 5.20 8.42
N ASN A 72 -5.85 6.22 7.89
CA ASN A 72 -7.31 6.29 7.92
C ASN A 72 -7.93 5.34 6.89
N ILE A 73 -8.79 4.42 7.32
CA ILE A 73 -9.37 3.37 6.45
C ILE A 73 -10.88 3.51 6.40
N LYS A 74 -11.47 3.38 5.21
CA LYS A 74 -12.93 3.37 5.00
C LYS A 74 -13.45 2.02 4.48
N PHE A 75 -14.68 1.70 4.87
CA PHE A 75 -15.43 0.49 4.52
C PHE A 75 -16.43 0.76 3.40
#